data_AF-A0A832II95-F1
#
_entry.id   AF-A0A832II95-F1
#
_cell.length_a   1.000
_cell.length_b   1.000
_cell.length_c   1.000
_cell.angle_alpha   90.00
_cell.angle_beta   90.00
_cell.angle_gamma   90.00
#
_symmetry.space_group_name_H-M   'P 1'
#
loop_
_entity.id
_entity.type
_entity.pdbx_description
1 polymer ?
#
loop_
_entity_poly.entity_id
_entity_poly.type
_entity_poly.pdbx_seq_one_letter_code
_entity_poly.pdbx_strand_id
1 'polypeptide(L)'
;SEQFYVLHIKLKFQVSSEDLRNFVLSRVSSVIKHSVRIPKDFVCKLEGNDFCIILHGVGENEVNKIANRIKDSLHYLLLTYGPERIQIDCDIEISTIGGVKDGDRNAI
;
A
#
# COMPACT_ATOMS: atom_id res chain seq x y z
N SER A 1 -12.17 16.91 6.32
CA SER A 1 -12.24 15.44 6.42
C SER A 1 -11.25 14.91 7.43
N GLU A 2 -11.74 14.45 8.59
CA GLU A 2 -11.01 13.67 9.60
C GLU A 2 -11.09 12.16 9.31
N GLN A 3 -11.33 11.79 8.05
CA GLN A 3 -11.52 10.40 7.66
C GLN A 3 -10.17 9.72 7.49
N PHE A 4 -10.06 8.53 8.07
CA PHE A 4 -8.93 7.65 7.88
C PHE A 4 -9.34 6.48 6.98
N TYR A 5 -8.48 6.18 6.03
CA TYR A 5 -8.60 4.98 5.19
C TYR A 5 -7.44 4.06 5.48
N VAL A 6 -7.74 2.76 5.53
CA VAL A 6 -6.74 1.72 5.66
C VAL A 6 -6.73 0.90 4.38
N LEU A 7 -5.55 0.81 3.77
CA LEU A 7 -5.27 -0.05 2.63
C LEU A 7 -4.47 -1.24 3.14
N HIS A 8 -5.06 -2.43 3.07
CA HIS A 8 -4.33 -3.68 3.28
C HIS A 8 -3.86 -4.19 1.92
N ILE A 9 -2.54 -4.25 1.74
CA ILE A 9 -1.88 -4.70 0.53
C ILE A 9 -1.38 -6.13 0.76
N LYS A 10 -1.95 -7.07 0.01
CA LYS A 10 -1.57 -8.49 0.01
C LYS A 10 -0.68 -8.75 -1.19
N LEU A 11 0.57 -9.12 -0.95
CA LEU A 11 1.54 -9.37 -2.02
C LEU A 11 1.60 -10.85 -2.38
N LYS A 12 1.61 -11.15 -3.69
CA LYS A 12 1.74 -12.49 -4.23
C LYS A 12 3.01 -12.54 -5.09
N PHE A 13 3.99 -13.28 -4.60
CA PHE A 13 5.21 -13.60 -5.34
C PHE A 13 5.81 -14.89 -4.77
N GLN A 14 6.67 -15.55 -5.54
CA GLN A 14 7.40 -16.76 -5.14
C GLN A 14 8.89 -16.47 -5.13
N VAL A 15 9.58 -16.93 -4.09
CA VAL A 15 11.03 -16.76 -3.91
C VAL A 15 11.64 -18.01 -3.30
N SER A 16 12.88 -18.29 -3.66
CA SER A 16 13.62 -19.49 -3.22
C SER A 16 14.16 -19.42 -1.79
N SER A 17 14.29 -18.21 -1.22
CA SER A 17 14.97 -17.98 0.07
C SER A 17 14.42 -16.78 0.84
N GLU A 18 14.69 -16.74 2.14
CA GLU A 18 14.30 -15.60 2.99
C GLU A 18 15.07 -14.33 2.65
N ASP A 19 16.36 -14.43 2.29
CA ASP A 19 17.16 -13.27 1.86
C ASP A 19 16.56 -12.61 0.62
N LEU A 20 16.12 -13.43 -0.33
CA LEU A 20 15.45 -12.94 -1.53
C LEU A 20 14.10 -12.33 -1.20
N ARG A 21 13.33 -12.95 -0.29
CA ARG A 21 12.09 -12.37 0.24
C ARG A 21 12.33 -10.98 0.83
N ASN A 22 13.36 -10.83 1.66
CA ASN A 22 13.71 -9.56 2.28
C ASN A 22 14.13 -8.51 1.25
N PHE A 23 14.89 -8.90 0.22
CA PHE A 23 15.22 -8.04 -0.91
C PHE A 23 13.96 -7.53 -1.63
N VAL A 24 13.03 -8.43 -1.96
CA VAL A 24 11.76 -8.07 -2.61
C VAL A 24 10.96 -7.12 -1.74
N LEU A 25 10.78 -7.44 -0.46
CA LEU A 25 10.02 -6.61 0.49
C LEU A 25 10.65 -5.22 0.69
N SER A 26 11.98 -5.11 0.66
CA SER A 26 12.66 -3.81 0.70
C SER A 26 12.34 -2.96 -0.52
N ARG A 27 12.30 -3.55 -1.72
CA ARG A 27 11.97 -2.84 -2.96
C ARG A 27 10.51 -2.43 -2.99
N VAL A 28 9.60 -3.31 -2.59
CA VAL A 28 8.17 -3.01 -2.48
C VAL A 28 7.92 -1.90 -1.47
N SER A 29 8.58 -1.92 -0.31
CA SER A 29 8.48 -0.83 0.68
C SER A 29 8.87 0.52 0.09
N SER A 30 9.92 0.55 -0.74
CA SER A 30 10.30 1.77 -1.47
C SER A 30 9.19 2.23 -2.41
N VAL A 31 8.66 1.34 -3.26
CA VAL A 31 7.58 1.69 -4.20
C VAL A 31 6.35 2.25 -3.47
N ILE A 32 5.95 1.60 -2.38
CA ILE A 32 4.81 2.05 -1.56
C ILE A 32 5.08 3.45 -0.97
N LYS A 33 6.26 3.67 -0.39
CA LYS A 33 6.62 4.97 0.21
C LYS A 33 6.64 6.12 -0.80
N HIS A 34 7.03 5.87 -2.05
CA HIS A 34 6.97 6.86 -3.13
C HIS A 34 5.55 7.09 -3.65
N SER A 35 4.61 6.21 -3.30
CA SER A 35 3.21 6.27 -3.73
C SER A 35 2.29 6.96 -2.72
N VAL A 36 2.82 7.45 -1.58
CA VAL A 36 2.03 8.08 -0.51
C VAL A 36 2.76 9.31 0.05
N ARG A 37 2.10 10.11 0.91
CA ARG A 37 2.65 11.36 1.45
C ARG A 37 3.30 11.09 2.81
N ILE A 38 4.61 10.88 2.86
CA ILE A 38 5.33 10.78 4.13
C ILE A 38 5.71 12.20 4.62
N PRO A 39 5.51 12.56 5.91
CA PRO A 39 5.10 11.71 7.04
C PRO A 39 3.58 11.73 7.37
N LYS A 40 2.74 12.31 6.50
CA LYS A 40 1.30 12.46 6.77
C LYS A 40 0.54 11.12 6.72
N ASP A 41 0.95 10.25 5.82
CA ASP A 41 0.45 8.89 5.65
C ASP A 41 1.43 7.92 6.31
N PHE A 42 0.92 6.81 6.83
CA PHE A 42 1.72 5.80 7.53
C PHE A 42 1.78 4.51 6.72
N VAL A 43 2.98 3.91 6.65
CA VAL A 43 3.22 2.64 5.95
C VAL A 43 3.81 1.63 6.94
N CYS A 44 3.15 0.49 7.11
CA CYS A 44 3.55 -0.57 8.03
C CYS A 44 3.75 -1.89 7.29
N LYS A 45 4.81 -2.62 7.63
CA LYS A 45 4.97 -4.03 7.23
C LYS A 45 4.17 -4.89 8.21
N LEU A 46 3.31 -5.77 7.71
CA LEU A 46 2.56 -6.74 8.51
C LEU A 46 3.32 -8.08 8.56
N GLU A 47 2.70 -9.14 9.09
CA GLU A 47 3.24 -10.49 8.98
C GLU A 47 3.28 -10.97 7.51
N GLY A 48 4.09 -12.00 7.24
CA GLY A 48 4.23 -12.57 5.89
C GLY A 48 4.77 -11.55 4.88
N ASN A 49 4.06 -11.35 3.77
CA ASN A 49 4.46 -10.43 2.70
C ASN A 49 3.65 -9.12 2.70
N ASP A 50 2.73 -8.95 3.64
CA ASP A 50 1.71 -7.90 3.53
C ASP A 50 2.18 -6.54 4.06
N PHE A 51 1.50 -5.49 3.60
CA PHE A 51 1.66 -4.13 4.07
C PHE A 51 0.31 -3.51 4.42
N CYS A 52 0.34 -2.56 5.35
CA CYS A 52 -0.80 -1.71 5.70
C CYS A 52 -0.42 -0.25 5.47
N ILE A 53 -1.33 0.53 4.89
CA ILE A 53 -1.19 1.97 4.73
C ILE A 53 -2.36 2.67 5.39
N ILE A 54 -2.08 3.68 6.21
CA ILE A 54 -3.09 4.57 6.78
C ILE A 54 -3.01 5.91 6.06
N LEU A 55 -4.10 6.29 5.38
CA LEU A 55 -4.23 7.57 4.70
C LEU A 55 -5.16 8.49 5.49
N HIS A 56 -4.71 9.71 5.76
CA HIS A 56 -5.49 10.70 6.51
C HIS A 56 -5.82 11.94 5.67
N GLY A 57 -7.05 12.43 5.80
CA GLY A 57 -7.49 13.68 5.17
C GLY A 57 -7.45 13.61 3.65
N VAL A 58 -7.89 12.48 3.10
CA VAL A 58 -8.07 12.22 1.67
C VAL A 58 -9.51 11.80 1.41
N GLY A 59 -10.05 12.17 0.25
CA GLY A 59 -11.35 11.68 -0.19
C GLY A 59 -11.24 10.30 -0.83
N GLU A 60 -12.35 9.57 -0.88
CA GLU A 60 -12.44 8.22 -1.46
C GLU A 60 -11.87 8.12 -2.89
N ASN A 61 -12.12 9.13 -3.73
CA ASN A 61 -11.56 9.18 -5.08
C ASN A 61 -10.02 9.22 -5.08
N GLU A 62 -9.41 9.93 -4.13
CA GLU A 62 -7.96 10.01 -4.02
C GLU A 62 -7.37 8.72 -3.45
N VAL A 63 -8.07 8.07 -2.51
CA VAL A 63 -7.72 6.76 -1.98
C VAL A 63 -7.65 5.71 -3.11
N ASN A 64 -8.66 5.68 -3.98
CA ASN A 64 -8.69 4.78 -5.13
C ASN A 64 -7.56 5.07 -6.14
N LYS A 65 -7.23 6.34 -6.38
CA LYS A 65 -6.08 6.72 -7.23
C LYS A 65 -4.76 6.24 -6.63
N ILE A 66 -4.57 6.40 -5.33
CA ILE A 66 -3.38 5.91 -4.62
C ILE A 66 -3.28 4.39 -4.72
N ALA A 67 -4.37 3.67 -4.47
CA ALA A 67 -4.42 2.22 -4.58
C ALA A 67 -4.07 1.74 -6.00
N ASN A 68 -4.65 2.36 -7.03
CA ASN A 68 -4.35 2.02 -8.42
C ASN A 68 -2.89 2.33 -8.78
N ARG A 69 -2.36 3.48 -8.37
CA ARG A 69 -0.94 3.82 -8.58
C ARG A 69 0.00 2.79 -7.96
N ILE A 70 -0.32 2.30 -6.76
CA ILE A 70 0.47 1.24 -6.10
C ILE A 70 0.37 -0.06 -6.91
N LYS A 71 -0.83 -0.48 -7.32
CA LYS A 71 -1.03 -1.68 -8.15
C LYS A 71 -0.22 -1.60 -9.44
N ASP A 72 -0.34 -0.49 -10.17
CA ASP A 72 0.38 -0.30 -11.44
C ASP A 72 1.90 -0.31 -11.23
N SER A 73 2.38 0.42 -10.21
CA SER A 73 3.82 0.49 -9.91
C SER A 73 4.41 -0.87 -9.53
N LEU A 74 3.65 -1.71 -8.83
CA LEU A 74 4.06 -3.07 -8.48
C LEU A 74 3.95 -4.03 -9.65
N HIS A 75 2.91 -3.91 -10.48
CA HIS A 75 2.72 -4.74 -11.66
C HIS A 75 3.89 -4.57 -12.66
N TYR A 76 4.38 -3.35 -12.84
CA TYR A 76 5.55 -3.06 -13.68
C TYR A 76 6.89 -3.32 -13.01
N LEU A 77 6.90 -3.69 -11.72
CA LEU A 77 8.14 -3.96 -11.00
C LEU A 77 8.62 -5.38 -11.30
N LEU A 78 9.49 -5.49 -12.31
CA LEU A 78 10.27 -6.71 -12.54
C LEU A 78 11.57 -6.63 -11.75
N LEU A 79 11.72 -7.51 -10.75
CA LEU A 79 12.94 -7.61 -9.96
C LEU A 79 13.82 -8.75 -10.47
N THR A 80 15.13 -8.48 -10.52
CA THR A 80 16.14 -9.48 -10.87
C THR A 80 17.09 -9.66 -9.69
N TYR A 81 17.33 -10.91 -9.28
CA TYR A 81 18.30 -11.25 -8.26
C TYR A 81 19.08 -12.50 -8.68
N GLY A 82 20.31 -12.30 -9.14
CA GLY A 82 21.06 -13.37 -9.81
C GLY A 82 20.29 -13.87 -11.04
N PRO A 83 20.01 -15.18 -11.15
CA PRO A 83 19.24 -15.75 -12.26
C PRO A 83 17.72 -15.62 -12.10
N GLU A 84 17.23 -15.27 -10.90
CA GLU A 84 15.79 -15.24 -10.61
C GLU A 84 15.15 -13.94 -11.14
N ARG A 85 13.99 -14.09 -11.79
CA ARG A 85 13.10 -13.00 -12.19
C ARG A 85 11.83 -13.09 -11.37
N ILE A 86 11.56 -12.06 -10.58
CA ILE A 86 10.44 -12.03 -9.65
C ILE A 86 9.45 -11.00 -10.14
N GLN A 87 8.26 -11.49 -10.47
CA GLN A 87 7.09 -10.66 -10.72
C GLN A 87 6.24 -10.61 -9.44
N ILE A 88 5.68 -9.44 -9.17
CA ILE A 88 4.89 -9.18 -7.97
C ILE A 88 3.49 -8.80 -8.39
N ASP A 89 2.52 -9.60 -7.96
CA ASP A 89 1.12 -9.23 -8.02
C ASP A 89 0.66 -8.74 -6.66
N CYS A 90 -0.36 -7.88 -6.62
CA CYS A 90 -0.93 -7.42 -5.36
C CYS A 90 -2.45 -7.24 -5.41
N ASP A 91 -3.10 -7.61 -4.32
CA ASP A 91 -4.48 -7.23 -4.03
C ASP A 91 -4.48 -6.11 -2.97
N ILE A 92 -5.39 -5.16 -3.11
CA ILE A 92 -5.55 -4.06 -2.15
C ILE A 92 -6.99 -4.02 -1.69
N GLU A 93 -7.19 -4.19 -0.39
CA GLU A 93 -8.47 -4.04 0.31
C GLU A 93 -8.50 -2.66 0.99
N ILE A 94 -9.57 -1.90 0.76
CA ILE A 94 -9.74 -0.55 1.29
C ILE A 94 -10.84 -0.58 2.35
N SER A 95 -10.55 -0.05 3.53
CA SER A 95 -11.51 0.11 4.63
C SER A 95 -11.47 1.53 5.18
N THR A 96 -12.58 1.99 5.75
CA THR A 96 -12.67 3.31 6.42
C THR A 96 -12.64 3.08 7.93
N ILE A 97 -11.78 3.80 8.65
CA ILE A 97 -11.70 3.77 10.11
C ILE A 97 -12.04 5.15 10.65
N GLY A 98 -13.33 5.41 10.84
CA GLY A 98 -13.82 6.65 11.48
C GLY A 98 -13.62 7.93 10.65
N GLY A 99 -14.04 9.05 11.27
CA GLY A 99 -14.07 10.38 10.68
C GLY A 99 -15.50 10.87 10.42
N VAL A 100 -15.82 12.06 10.91
CA VAL A 100 -17.09 12.74 10.63
C VAL A 100 -17.06 13.18 9.16
N LYS A 101 -18.07 12.79 8.36
CA LYS A 101 -18.21 13.37 7.01
C LYS A 101 -18.41 14.87 7.20
N ASP A 102 -17.73 15.72 6.43
CA ASP A 102 -17.84 17.18 6.61
C ASP A 102 -19.30 17.70 6.53
N GLY A 103 -20.25 16.90 6.01
CA GLY A 103 -21.69 17.17 6.04
C GLY A 103 -22.41 16.93 7.38
N ASP A 104 -21.84 16.15 8.31
CA ASP A 104 -22.44 15.87 9.62
C ASP A 104 -22.10 16.96 10.66
N ARG A 105 -21.14 17.84 10.35
CA ARG A 105 -20.77 18.97 11.22
C ARG A 105 -21.83 20.08 11.28
N ASN A 106 -22.78 20.09 10.34
CA ASN A 106 -23.87 21.07 10.27
C ASN A 106 -25.20 20.54 10.81
N ALA A 107 -25.21 19.40 11.52
CA ALA A 107 -26.42 18.77 12.04
C ALA A 107 -26.62 18.93 13.56
N ILE A 108 -25.93 19.89 14.19
CA ILE A 108 -26.07 20.20 15.63
C ILE A 108 -26.38 21.69 15.81
#